data_AF-A0AAW5JPG7-F1
#
_entry.id   AF-A0AAW5JPG7-F1
#
_cell.length_a   1.000
_cell.length_b   1.000
_cell.length_c   1.000
_cell.angle_alpha   90.00
_cell.angle_beta   90.00
_cell.angle_gamma   90.00
#
_symmetry.space_group_name_H-M   'P 1'
#
loop_
_entity.id
_entity.type
_entity.pdbx_description
1 polymer ?
#
loop_
_entity_poly.entity_id
_entity_poly.type
_entity_poly.pdbx_seq_one_letter_code
_entity_poly.pdbx_strand_id
1 'polypeptide(L)'
;MSDQNAALFDKLDGFYVTKSEHDWLERRFSNMTEKEKILFQGAMELEKPQEIGHVMRIASQLDCYDLFYGAGDEAALGKFVMESIECSSDAARPFLNAEHLGAAYHQSQNGAFCNGHYVRNIKLADPFVEEDPTLQPVAGDYAIRVKLASRSNMEGIWVGFPDSGEYIDSNHPDELLLGLDSLQAESLSECIALEVDCCLPQLTGILDQYDSASELVRHAIDFGYVWAEQGQGAPHWLDKWQAVLELEDCHRLDLALDLAQNLQHYEFFPRGMDLAAYGRELAVRNGVIPPSRLITDAFDGAAYAEANMGQYGLSTTDHGYVAWNGGERRYEYSQPEHHSPALSI
;
A
#
# COMPACT_ATOMS: atom_id res chain seq x y z
N MET A 1 -4.48 -2.10 27.02
CA MET A 1 -4.89 -1.35 25.82
C MET A 1 -4.21 0.01 25.90
N SER A 2 -3.63 0.47 24.79
CA SER A 2 -3.10 1.83 24.68
C SER A 2 -4.20 2.86 24.92
N ASP A 3 -3.85 4.04 25.44
CA ASP A 3 -4.82 5.12 25.69
C ASP A 3 -5.54 5.54 24.39
N GLN A 4 -4.88 5.42 23.23
CA GLN A 4 -5.47 5.71 21.92
C GLN A 4 -6.50 4.66 21.48
N ASN A 5 -6.25 3.37 21.75
CA ASN A 5 -7.22 2.33 21.42
C ASN A 5 -8.45 2.41 22.34
N ALA A 6 -8.27 2.86 23.59
CA ALA A 6 -9.38 3.09 24.51
C ALA A 6 -10.40 4.07 23.92
N ALA A 7 -9.95 5.17 23.32
CA ALA A 7 -10.84 6.15 22.70
C ALA A 7 -11.67 5.58 21.52
N LEU A 8 -11.13 4.61 20.77
CA LEU A 8 -11.87 3.91 19.71
C LEU A 8 -12.90 2.95 20.30
N PHE A 9 -12.54 2.25 21.38
CA PHE A 9 -13.45 1.36 22.09
C PHE A 9 -14.57 2.12 22.81
N ASP A 10 -14.33 3.33 23.29
CA ASP A 10 -15.36 4.19 23.89
C ASP A 10 -16.50 4.49 22.89
N LYS A 11 -16.21 4.51 21.59
CA LYS A 11 -17.24 4.66 20.52
C LYS A 11 -18.12 3.42 20.37
N LEU A 12 -17.76 2.30 20.98
CA LEU A 12 -18.50 1.05 20.97
C LEU A 12 -19.43 0.91 22.19
N ASP A 13 -19.49 1.92 23.06
CA ASP A 13 -20.41 1.94 24.19
C ASP A 13 -21.86 1.77 23.73
N GLY A 14 -22.52 0.72 24.25
CA GLY A 14 -23.91 0.39 23.93
C GLY A 14 -24.09 -0.67 22.85
N PHE A 15 -23.03 -1.11 22.18
CA PHE A 15 -23.09 -2.26 21.27
C PHE A 15 -22.97 -3.58 22.04
N TYR A 16 -23.70 -4.60 21.59
CA TYR A 16 -23.45 -5.97 22.02
C TYR A 16 -22.34 -6.56 21.13
N VAL A 17 -21.21 -6.89 21.74
CA VAL A 17 -20.02 -7.40 21.05
C VAL A 17 -19.70 -8.80 21.57
N THR A 18 -19.66 -9.79 20.68
CA THR A 18 -19.20 -11.14 21.01
C THR A 18 -17.68 -11.16 21.22
N LYS A 19 -17.16 -12.23 21.83
CA LYS A 19 -15.72 -12.36 22.05
C LYS A 19 -14.92 -12.30 20.75
N SER A 20 -15.36 -13.00 19.71
CA SER A 20 -14.65 -13.03 18.42
C SER A 20 -14.64 -11.67 17.72
N GLU A 21 -15.73 -10.92 17.80
CA GLU A 21 -15.82 -9.56 17.26
C GLU A 21 -14.91 -8.60 18.04
N HIS A 22 -14.89 -8.71 19.36
CA HIS A 22 -13.99 -7.91 20.21
C HIS A 22 -12.52 -8.23 19.92
N ASP A 23 -12.15 -9.51 19.85
CA ASP A 23 -10.77 -9.95 19.56
C ASP A 23 -10.32 -9.51 18.16
N TRP A 24 -11.24 -9.41 17.19
CA TRP A 24 -10.94 -8.84 15.88
C TRP A 24 -10.77 -7.31 15.94
N LEU A 25 -11.70 -6.59 16.58
CA LEU A 25 -11.63 -5.12 16.72
C LEU A 25 -10.39 -4.67 17.48
N GLU A 26 -9.98 -5.40 18.52
CA GLU A 26 -8.76 -5.10 19.27
C GLU A 26 -7.52 -5.20 18.36
N ARG A 27 -7.44 -6.26 17.55
CA ARG A 27 -6.37 -6.42 16.57
C ARG A 27 -6.43 -5.34 15.49
N ARG A 28 -7.62 -5.05 14.96
CA ARG A 28 -7.82 -4.03 13.92
C ARG A 28 -7.42 -2.63 14.41
N PHE A 29 -7.92 -2.19 15.56
CA PHE A 29 -7.57 -0.88 16.13
C PHE A 29 -6.09 -0.76 16.48
N SER A 30 -5.47 -1.83 16.98
CA SER A 30 -4.02 -1.85 17.25
C SER A 30 -3.15 -1.76 15.99
N ASN A 31 -3.73 -2.06 14.83
CA ASN A 31 -3.09 -2.00 13.54
C ASN A 31 -3.50 -0.77 12.73
N MET A 32 -4.32 0.15 13.27
CA MET A 32 -4.71 1.35 12.52
C MET A 32 -3.56 2.36 12.45
N THR A 33 -3.34 2.93 11.27
CA THR A 33 -2.58 4.19 11.14
C THR A 33 -3.38 5.34 11.74
N GLU A 34 -2.75 6.50 11.94
CA GLU A 34 -3.47 7.65 12.45
C GLU A 34 -4.59 8.11 11.49
N LYS A 35 -4.33 8.06 10.18
CA LYS A 35 -5.33 8.34 9.15
C LYS A 35 -6.54 7.42 9.31
N GLU A 36 -6.30 6.12 9.44
CA GLU A 36 -7.36 5.13 9.60
C GLU A 36 -8.19 5.38 10.87
N LYS A 37 -7.57 5.77 11.99
CA LYS A 37 -8.30 6.12 13.21
C LYS A 37 -9.22 7.33 13.02
N ILE A 38 -8.73 8.37 12.36
CA ILE A 38 -9.52 9.58 12.05
C ILE A 38 -10.67 9.23 11.12
N LEU A 39 -10.41 8.46 10.06
CA LEU A 39 -11.42 8.00 9.11
C LEU A 39 -12.50 7.17 9.81
N PHE A 40 -12.10 6.22 10.67
CA PHE A 40 -13.04 5.40 11.44
C PHE A 40 -13.94 6.27 12.33
N GLN A 41 -13.36 7.20 13.09
CA GLN A 41 -14.13 8.07 13.98
C GLN A 41 -15.08 8.99 13.19
N GLY A 42 -14.62 9.57 12.07
CA GLY A 42 -15.45 10.38 11.20
C GLY A 42 -16.57 9.58 10.54
N ALA A 43 -16.30 8.35 10.10
CA ALA A 43 -17.30 7.45 9.55
C ALA A 43 -18.35 7.02 10.59
N MET A 44 -17.96 6.81 11.85
CA MET A 44 -18.90 6.54 12.95
C MET A 44 -19.87 7.71 13.18
N GLU A 45 -19.39 8.96 13.12
CA GLU A 45 -20.23 10.16 13.23
C GLU A 45 -21.12 10.37 12.01
N LEU A 46 -20.60 10.07 10.83
CA LEU A 46 -21.30 10.19 9.55
C LEU A 46 -22.44 9.18 9.42
N GLU A 47 -22.14 7.90 9.68
CA GLU A 47 -23.06 6.79 9.39
C GLU A 47 -23.93 6.38 10.57
N LYS A 48 -23.52 6.71 11.80
CA LYS A 48 -24.26 6.43 13.05
C LYS A 48 -24.76 4.97 13.11
N PRO A 49 -23.85 3.99 13.05
CA PRO A 49 -24.20 2.58 13.04
C PRO A 49 -25.07 2.21 14.25
N GLN A 50 -26.03 1.31 14.03
CA GLN A 50 -26.94 0.82 15.09
C GLN A 50 -26.64 -0.63 15.51
N GLU A 51 -25.74 -1.31 14.79
CA GLU A 51 -25.33 -2.69 15.06
C GLU A 51 -23.81 -2.87 14.89
N ILE A 52 -23.24 -3.86 15.60
CA ILE A 52 -21.80 -4.10 15.61
C ILE A 52 -21.26 -4.52 14.23
N GLY A 53 -22.06 -5.24 13.44
CA GLY A 53 -21.69 -5.62 12.08
C GLY A 53 -21.47 -4.41 11.17
N HIS A 54 -22.20 -3.31 11.38
CA HIS A 54 -21.97 -2.07 10.64
C HIS A 54 -20.68 -1.37 11.09
N VAL A 55 -20.38 -1.34 12.39
CA VAL A 55 -19.09 -0.84 12.90
C VAL A 55 -17.91 -1.60 12.30
N MET A 56 -17.97 -2.94 12.30
CA MET A 56 -16.92 -3.77 11.72
C MET A 56 -16.74 -3.51 10.23
N ARG A 57 -17.85 -3.34 9.49
CA ARG A 57 -17.83 -2.96 8.08
C ARG A 57 -17.10 -1.64 7.86
N ILE A 58 -17.40 -0.61 8.65
CA ILE A 58 -16.69 0.68 8.62
C ILE A 58 -15.19 0.46 8.86
N ALA A 59 -14.82 -0.26 9.93
CA ALA A 59 -13.42 -0.52 10.28
C ALA A 59 -12.65 -1.29 9.19
N SER A 60 -13.34 -2.09 8.38
CA SER A 60 -12.78 -2.90 7.30
C SER A 60 -12.68 -2.19 5.95
N GLN A 61 -13.49 -1.15 5.72
CA GLN A 61 -13.63 -0.48 4.42
C GLN A 61 -13.34 1.02 4.55
N LEU A 62 -12.23 1.35 5.22
CA LEU A 62 -11.85 2.75 5.42
C LEU A 62 -11.44 3.46 4.12
N ASP A 63 -11.09 2.68 3.09
CA ASP A 63 -10.89 3.13 1.71
C ASP A 63 -12.16 3.67 1.04
N CYS A 64 -13.35 3.48 1.65
CA CYS A 64 -14.60 4.10 1.23
C CYS A 64 -14.76 5.56 1.65
N TYR A 65 -13.84 6.06 2.47
CA TYR A 65 -13.88 7.42 3.00
C TYR A 65 -12.64 8.20 2.61
N ASP A 66 -12.80 9.51 2.63
CA ASP A 66 -11.76 10.47 2.30
C ASP A 66 -11.61 11.47 3.44
N LEU A 67 -10.37 11.90 3.67
CA LEU A 67 -9.98 12.76 4.79
C LEU A 67 -9.48 14.10 4.27
N PHE A 68 -10.13 15.18 4.73
CA PHE A 68 -9.64 16.54 4.57
C PHE A 68 -9.04 17.00 5.89
N TYR A 69 -7.71 16.99 5.93
CA TYR A 69 -6.95 17.35 7.11
C TYR A 69 -7.02 18.84 7.40
N GLY A 70 -7.12 19.18 8.69
CA GLY A 70 -7.29 20.55 9.16
C GLY A 70 -8.62 21.24 8.80
N ALA A 71 -9.51 20.59 8.04
CA ALA A 71 -10.83 21.10 7.69
C ALA A 71 -11.85 20.89 8.81
N GLY A 72 -11.59 21.40 10.01
CA GLY A 72 -12.35 21.08 11.22
C GLY A 72 -13.65 21.83 11.44
N ASP A 73 -13.92 22.86 10.63
CA ASP A 73 -15.12 23.67 10.67
C ASP A 73 -15.47 24.17 9.26
N GLU A 74 -16.61 24.86 9.13
CA GLU A 74 -17.11 25.35 7.83
C GLU A 74 -16.13 26.34 7.17
N ALA A 75 -15.44 27.17 7.95
CA ALA A 75 -14.50 28.14 7.38
C ALA A 75 -13.24 27.43 6.86
N ALA A 76 -12.70 26.48 7.63
CA ALA A 76 -11.54 25.68 7.25
C ALA A 76 -11.86 24.76 6.06
N LEU A 77 -13.03 24.13 6.04
CA LEU A 77 -13.52 23.32 4.93
C LEU A 77 -13.69 24.15 3.66
N GLY A 78 -14.30 25.34 3.76
CA GLY A 78 -14.42 26.21 2.60
C GLY A 78 -13.08 26.67 2.05
N LYS A 79 -12.10 26.95 2.91
CA LYS A 79 -10.73 27.26 2.49
C LYS A 79 -10.08 26.08 1.79
N PHE A 80 -10.21 24.88 2.36
CA PHE A 80 -9.72 23.64 1.76
C PHE A 80 -10.34 23.44 0.35
N VAL A 81 -11.67 23.54 0.23
CA VAL A 81 -12.37 23.41 -1.05
C VAL A 81 -11.86 24.44 -2.08
N MET A 82 -11.64 25.69 -1.68
CA MET A 82 -11.11 26.73 -2.58
C MET A 82 -9.70 26.42 -3.09
N GLU A 83 -8.84 25.93 -2.20
CA GLU A 83 -7.41 25.77 -2.48
C GLU A 83 -7.11 24.45 -3.19
N SER A 84 -7.85 23.40 -2.81
CA SER A 84 -7.53 22.01 -3.13
C SER A 84 -8.50 21.36 -4.10
N ILE A 85 -9.80 21.59 -3.96
CA ILE A 85 -10.81 20.89 -4.77
C ILE A 85 -11.15 21.67 -6.04
N GLU A 86 -11.57 22.93 -5.88
CA GLU A 86 -12.00 23.78 -6.98
C GLU A 86 -10.85 24.59 -7.58
N CYS A 87 -9.68 24.61 -6.91
CA CYS A 87 -8.47 25.32 -7.33
C CYS A 87 -8.76 26.78 -7.77
N SER A 88 -9.52 27.49 -6.95
CA SER A 88 -9.96 28.86 -7.22
C SER A 88 -8.76 29.80 -7.39
N SER A 89 -8.78 30.56 -8.48
CA SER A 89 -7.71 31.52 -8.79
C SER A 89 -7.54 32.58 -7.69
N ASP A 90 -6.31 33.09 -7.53
CA ASP A 90 -5.99 34.13 -6.56
C ASP A 90 -6.87 35.39 -6.68
N ALA A 91 -7.33 35.70 -7.90
CA ALA A 91 -8.21 36.84 -8.15
C ALA A 91 -9.62 36.65 -7.57
N ALA A 92 -10.10 35.40 -7.45
CA ALA A 92 -11.42 35.09 -6.90
C ALA A 92 -11.43 35.05 -5.37
N ARG A 93 -10.30 34.65 -4.75
CA ARG A 93 -10.19 34.42 -3.29
C ARG A 93 -10.70 35.58 -2.43
N PRO A 94 -10.42 36.87 -2.73
CA PRO A 94 -10.93 38.00 -1.92
C PRO A 94 -12.44 38.18 -1.96
N PHE A 95 -13.11 37.57 -2.95
CA PHE A 95 -14.55 37.71 -3.17
C PHE A 95 -15.34 36.45 -2.77
N LEU A 96 -14.64 35.40 -2.32
CA LEU A 96 -15.24 34.17 -1.81
C LEU A 96 -15.31 34.24 -0.28
N ASN A 97 -16.46 33.91 0.28
CA ASN A 97 -16.61 33.70 1.72
C ASN A 97 -16.39 32.22 2.01
N ALA A 98 -15.27 31.90 2.68
CA ALA A 98 -14.90 30.52 2.99
C ALA A 98 -15.97 29.82 3.83
N GLU A 99 -16.49 30.43 4.89
CA GLU A 99 -17.52 29.83 5.74
C GLU A 99 -18.81 29.48 4.98
N HIS A 100 -19.28 30.38 4.11
CA HIS A 100 -20.44 30.10 3.26
C HIS A 100 -20.18 28.99 2.24
N LEU A 101 -18.97 28.96 1.66
CA LEU A 101 -18.60 27.92 0.71
C LEU A 101 -18.49 26.56 1.40
N GLY A 102 -17.85 26.50 2.57
CA GLY A 102 -17.76 25.28 3.36
C GLY A 102 -19.13 24.77 3.76
N ALA A 103 -20.02 25.64 4.26
CA ALA A 103 -21.39 25.26 4.59
C ALA A 103 -22.16 24.73 3.37
N ALA A 104 -21.98 25.35 2.20
CA ALA A 104 -22.59 24.86 0.96
C ALA A 104 -22.00 23.50 0.54
N TYR A 105 -20.69 23.34 0.66
CA TYR A 105 -19.99 22.10 0.34
C TYR A 105 -20.44 20.97 1.28
N HIS A 106 -20.41 21.19 2.59
CA HIS A 106 -20.85 20.26 3.62
C HIS A 106 -22.32 19.87 3.45
N GLN A 107 -23.21 20.80 3.08
CA GLN A 107 -24.61 20.43 2.79
C GLN A 107 -24.76 19.59 1.51
N SER A 108 -23.87 19.80 0.53
CA SER A 108 -23.90 19.06 -0.74
C SER A 108 -23.26 17.68 -0.66
N GLN A 109 -22.32 17.51 0.27
CA GLN A 109 -21.55 16.29 0.47
C GLN A 109 -22.07 15.52 1.69
N ASN A 110 -22.05 14.20 1.63
CA ASN A 110 -22.35 13.38 2.81
C ASN A 110 -21.08 13.19 3.66
N GLY A 111 -20.71 14.22 4.42
CA GLY A 111 -19.55 14.18 5.31
C GLY A 111 -19.84 14.65 6.73
N ALA A 112 -18.85 14.52 7.60
CA ALA A 112 -18.92 14.86 9.01
C ALA A 112 -17.60 15.47 9.49
N PHE A 113 -17.68 16.46 10.38
CA PHE A 113 -16.53 16.97 11.10
C PHE A 113 -16.15 16.04 12.25
N CYS A 114 -14.86 15.70 12.36
CA CYS A 114 -14.33 14.87 13.43
C CYS A 114 -12.92 15.34 13.81
N ASN A 115 -12.70 15.64 15.09
CA ASN A 115 -11.40 16.00 15.68
C ASN A 115 -10.60 17.07 14.92
N GLY A 116 -11.27 18.11 14.39
CA GLY A 116 -10.58 19.16 13.63
C GLY A 116 -10.32 18.80 12.15
N HIS A 117 -10.98 17.76 11.65
CA HIS A 117 -10.93 17.32 10.26
C HIS A 117 -12.32 17.12 9.68
N TYR A 118 -12.41 16.93 8.37
CA TYR A 118 -13.64 16.58 7.68
C TYR A 118 -13.48 15.23 6.97
N VAL A 119 -14.41 14.32 7.24
CA VAL A 119 -14.45 12.99 6.63
C VAL A 119 -15.69 12.89 5.77
N ARG A 120 -15.55 12.36 4.55
CA ARG A 120 -16.68 12.14 3.64
C ARG A 120 -16.67 10.73 3.07
N ASN A 121 -17.84 10.23 2.74
CA ASN A 121 -17.95 9.00 1.95
C ASN A 121 -17.68 9.31 0.46
N ILE A 122 -16.83 8.53 -0.20
CA ILE A 122 -16.51 8.67 -1.63
C ILE A 122 -17.09 7.56 -2.49
N LYS A 123 -17.36 6.39 -1.89
CA LYS A 123 -18.03 5.26 -2.54
C LYS A 123 -18.89 4.53 -1.51
N LEU A 124 -19.99 3.96 -2.00
CA LEU A 124 -20.84 3.10 -1.18
C LEU A 124 -20.01 1.89 -0.73
N ALA A 125 -19.89 1.71 0.59
CA ALA A 125 -19.33 0.49 1.16
C ALA A 125 -20.10 -0.71 0.63
N ASP A 126 -19.41 -1.80 0.29
CA ASP A 126 -20.06 -3.01 -0.18
C ASP A 126 -20.89 -3.61 0.97
N PRO A 127 -22.23 -3.63 0.86
CA PRO A 127 -23.08 -4.19 1.91
C PRO A 127 -23.03 -5.72 1.94
N PHE A 128 -22.45 -6.37 0.91
CA PHE A 128 -22.40 -7.81 0.72
C PHE A 128 -20.99 -8.40 0.85
N VAL A 129 -20.11 -7.81 1.66
CA VAL A 129 -18.93 -8.55 2.12
C VAL A 129 -19.46 -9.73 2.96
N GLU A 130 -19.73 -10.85 2.29
CA GLU A 130 -20.34 -12.08 2.82
C GLU A 130 -19.33 -12.93 3.62
N GLU A 131 -18.06 -12.53 3.65
CA GLU A 131 -17.07 -13.16 4.51
C GLU A 131 -17.31 -12.77 5.97
N ASP A 132 -17.15 -13.74 6.87
CA ASP A 132 -17.15 -13.51 8.31
C ASP A 132 -16.22 -12.33 8.61
N PRO A 133 -16.73 -11.21 9.17
CA PRO A 133 -15.94 -10.01 9.44
C PRO A 133 -14.69 -10.29 10.28
N THR A 134 -14.69 -11.37 11.06
CA THR A 134 -13.54 -11.77 11.87
C THR A 134 -12.38 -12.38 11.06
N LEU A 135 -12.61 -12.71 9.78
CA LEU A 135 -11.62 -13.19 8.82
C LEU A 135 -10.99 -12.06 8.00
N GLN A 136 -11.54 -10.85 8.05
CA GLN A 136 -11.01 -9.72 7.32
C GLN A 136 -9.62 -9.33 7.83
N PRO A 137 -8.73 -8.82 6.94
CA PRO A 137 -7.45 -8.29 7.34
C PRO A 137 -7.58 -7.23 8.44
N VAL A 138 -6.66 -7.25 9.40
CA VAL A 138 -6.60 -6.27 10.50
C VAL A 138 -5.70 -5.08 10.17
N ALA A 139 -4.87 -5.22 9.14
CA ALA A 139 -4.08 -4.17 8.55
C ALA A 139 -4.80 -3.61 7.32
N GLY A 140 -4.67 -2.32 7.04
CA GLY A 140 -5.09 -1.74 5.77
C GLY A 140 -4.22 -2.22 4.59
N ASP A 141 -4.57 -1.79 3.37
CA ASP A 141 -3.95 -2.22 2.11
C ASP A 141 -2.59 -1.57 1.83
N TYR A 142 -1.67 -1.65 2.79
CA TYR A 142 -0.32 -1.09 2.69
C TYR A 142 0.67 -2.16 2.21
N ALA A 143 1.63 -1.75 1.39
CA ALA A 143 2.77 -2.56 0.98
C ALA A 143 3.73 -2.78 2.16
N ILE A 144 3.97 -1.72 2.93
CA ILE A 144 4.83 -1.76 4.10
C ILE A 144 4.36 -0.72 5.10
N ARG A 145 4.42 -1.06 6.38
CA ARG A 145 4.08 -0.17 7.49
C ARG A 145 5.21 -0.17 8.49
N VAL A 146 5.49 1.00 9.05
CA VAL A 146 6.53 1.21 10.07
C VAL A 146 5.86 1.81 11.30
N LYS A 147 6.00 1.15 12.45
CA LYS A 147 5.55 1.70 13.72
C LYS A 147 6.63 2.60 14.28
N LEU A 148 6.38 3.90 14.29
CA LEU A 148 7.30 4.92 14.75
C LEU A 148 6.93 5.37 16.17
N ALA A 149 7.91 5.62 17.02
CA ALA A 149 7.72 6.20 18.34
C ALA A 149 8.60 7.43 18.54
N SER A 150 8.15 8.34 19.39
CA SER A 150 8.86 9.56 19.76
C SER A 150 8.97 9.68 21.29
N ARG A 151 9.66 10.72 21.76
CA ARG A 151 9.72 11.02 23.20
C ARG A 151 8.36 11.33 23.81
N SER A 152 7.43 11.87 23.03
CA SER A 152 6.08 12.24 23.48
C SER A 152 5.10 11.07 23.37
N ASN A 153 5.39 10.07 22.53
CA ASN A 153 4.55 8.89 22.34
C ASN A 153 5.42 7.64 22.14
N MET A 154 5.62 6.91 23.24
CA MET A 154 6.44 5.69 23.28
C MET A 154 5.68 4.42 22.87
N GLU A 155 4.35 4.45 22.80
CA GLU A 155 3.54 3.31 22.35
C GLU A 155 3.65 3.11 20.84
N GLY A 156 3.87 4.21 20.12
CA GLY A 156 4.15 4.28 18.70
C GLY A 156 2.91 4.33 17.82
N ILE A 157 3.06 4.93 16.64
CA ILE A 157 2.05 5.15 15.62
C ILE A 157 2.46 4.39 14.36
N TRP A 158 1.52 3.65 13.78
CA TRP A 158 1.72 3.03 12.47
C TRP A 158 1.66 4.10 11.37
N VAL A 159 2.67 4.09 10.51
CA VAL A 159 2.70 4.86 9.26
C VAL A 159 2.80 3.85 8.11
N GLY A 160 1.89 3.93 7.14
CA GLY A 160 1.79 2.97 6.04
C GLY A 160 2.17 3.56 4.69
N PHE A 161 2.72 2.71 3.82
CA PHE A 161 3.14 3.04 2.46
C PHE A 161 2.56 2.04 1.44
N PRO A 162 2.16 2.46 0.23
CA PRO A 162 2.27 3.83 -0.31
C PRO A 162 1.42 4.83 0.49
N ASP A 163 2.00 6.01 0.69
CA ASP A 163 1.41 7.10 1.48
C ASP A 163 0.27 7.82 0.70
N SER A 164 0.40 7.83 -0.64
CA SER A 164 -0.59 8.38 -1.56
C SER A 164 -1.47 7.30 -2.16
N GLY A 165 -2.78 7.41 -1.98
CA GLY A 165 -3.76 6.64 -2.74
C GLY A 165 -3.82 7.19 -4.17
N GLU A 166 -3.46 6.37 -5.16
CA GLU A 166 -3.53 6.52 -6.64
C GLU A 166 -3.09 7.84 -7.32
N TYR A 167 -2.97 8.96 -6.63
CA TYR A 167 -2.52 10.24 -7.16
C TYR A 167 -1.75 10.97 -6.07
N ILE A 168 -0.60 11.53 -6.45
CA ILE A 168 0.15 12.52 -5.65
C ILE A 168 -0.73 13.77 -5.60
N ASP A 169 -1.77 13.73 -4.77
CA ASP A 169 -2.64 14.85 -4.53
C ASP A 169 -2.14 15.53 -3.26
N SER A 170 -1.47 16.67 -3.44
CA SER A 170 -1.01 17.59 -2.41
C SER A 170 -2.11 18.09 -1.46
N ASN A 171 -3.36 17.70 -1.72
CA ASN A 171 -4.54 18.07 -0.96
C ASN A 171 -4.91 17.07 0.14
N HIS A 172 -4.38 15.84 0.12
CA HIS A 172 -4.66 14.86 1.18
C HIS A 172 -3.49 14.81 2.15
N PRO A 173 -3.76 14.64 3.46
CA PRO A 173 -2.69 14.46 4.42
C PRO A 173 -1.95 13.15 4.15
N ASP A 174 -0.63 13.26 4.05
CA ASP A 174 0.26 12.12 4.02
C ASP A 174 0.17 11.35 5.37
N GLU A 175 0.05 10.02 5.34
CA GLU A 175 0.23 9.08 6.45
C GLU A 175 1.45 9.46 7.31
N LEU A 176 2.58 9.81 6.68
CA LEU A 176 3.77 10.24 7.40
C LEU A 176 3.55 11.57 8.13
N LEU A 177 2.88 12.53 7.50
CA LEU A 177 2.57 13.82 8.12
C LEU A 177 1.66 13.64 9.34
N LEU A 178 0.60 12.84 9.20
CA LEU A 178 -0.32 12.51 10.29
C LEU A 178 0.38 11.76 11.43
N GLY A 179 1.24 10.81 11.06
CA GLY A 179 2.05 10.06 12.02
C GLY A 179 2.97 10.97 12.83
N LEU A 180 3.70 11.87 12.17
CA LEU A 180 4.61 12.80 12.84
C LEU A 180 3.87 13.80 13.74
N ASP A 181 2.73 14.33 13.30
CA ASP A 181 1.90 15.24 14.11
C ASP A 181 1.41 14.54 15.39
N SER A 182 0.92 13.30 15.28
CA SER A 182 0.49 12.50 16.43
C SER A 182 1.63 12.05 17.35
N LEU A 183 2.83 11.91 16.79
CA LEU A 183 4.05 11.70 17.55
C LEU A 183 4.58 12.98 18.17
N GLN A 184 4.04 14.17 17.84
CA GLN A 184 4.58 15.47 18.20
C GLN A 184 6.08 15.58 17.86
N ALA A 185 6.45 15.06 16.69
CA ALA A 185 7.80 15.04 16.18
C ALA A 185 7.90 15.96 14.96
N GLU A 186 8.91 16.84 14.93
CA GLU A 186 9.11 17.72 13.77
C GLU A 186 9.70 16.97 12.57
N SER A 187 10.38 15.84 12.82
CA SER A 187 10.98 15.01 11.77
C SER A 187 11.24 13.58 12.24
N LEU A 188 11.51 12.70 11.28
CA LEU A 188 11.92 11.32 11.53
C LEU A 188 13.19 11.17 12.38
N SER A 189 14.04 12.21 12.45
CA SER A 189 15.24 12.20 13.31
C SER A 189 14.91 12.18 14.82
N GLU A 190 13.68 12.55 15.18
CA GLU A 190 13.17 12.49 16.56
C GLU A 190 12.41 11.19 16.85
N CYS A 191 12.35 10.29 15.86
CA CYS A 191 11.61 9.04 15.92
C CYS A 191 12.56 7.83 15.98
N ILE A 192 12.05 6.74 16.56
CA ILE A 192 12.62 5.41 16.47
C ILE A 192 11.59 4.47 15.84
N ALA A 193 12.04 3.50 15.05
CA ALA A 193 11.17 2.44 14.55
C ALA A 193 11.08 1.32 15.60
N LEU A 194 9.86 0.86 15.86
CA LEU A 194 9.57 -0.21 16.83
C LEU A 194 9.22 -1.52 16.15
N GLU A 195 8.55 -1.45 15.00
CA GLU A 195 8.00 -2.61 14.30
C GLU A 195 7.88 -2.30 12.81
N VAL A 196 8.00 -3.32 11.98
CA VAL A 196 7.78 -3.25 10.53
C VAL A 196 6.88 -4.40 10.13
N ASP A 197 5.86 -4.10 9.33
CA ASP A 197 4.95 -5.06 8.72
C ASP A 197 5.04 -4.88 7.20
N CYS A 198 5.27 -5.96 6.45
CA CYS A 198 5.52 -5.91 5.00
C CYS A 198 4.70 -6.97 4.29
N CYS A 199 4.11 -6.60 3.15
CA CYS A 199 3.29 -7.49 2.32
C CYS A 199 4.07 -8.65 1.69
N LEU A 200 5.40 -8.52 1.58
CA LEU A 200 6.28 -9.58 1.06
C LEU A 200 6.88 -10.40 2.21
N PRO A 201 6.39 -11.63 2.46
CA PRO A 201 6.82 -12.43 3.61
C PRO A 201 8.28 -12.88 3.54
N GLN A 202 8.91 -12.84 2.35
CA GLN A 202 10.33 -13.16 2.18
C GLN A 202 11.25 -12.10 2.80
N LEU A 203 10.79 -10.85 2.90
CA LEU A 203 11.54 -9.75 3.50
C LEU A 203 11.41 -9.82 5.01
N THR A 204 12.51 -10.15 5.69
CA THR A 204 12.50 -10.46 7.13
C THR A 204 13.59 -9.69 7.86
N GLY A 205 13.37 -9.44 9.16
CA GLY A 205 14.33 -8.68 9.97
C GLY A 205 14.56 -7.25 9.46
N ILE A 206 13.60 -6.65 8.77
CA ILE A 206 13.74 -5.32 8.13
C ILE A 206 14.18 -4.27 9.15
N LEU A 207 13.62 -4.30 10.36
CA LEU A 207 13.96 -3.34 11.41
C LEU A 207 15.47 -3.34 11.75
N ASP A 208 16.10 -4.51 11.77
CA ASP A 208 17.52 -4.68 12.12
C ASP A 208 18.48 -4.30 10.97
N GLN A 209 17.95 -4.03 9.77
CA GLN A 209 18.74 -3.67 8.59
C GLN A 209 19.12 -2.18 8.56
N TYR A 210 18.51 -1.34 9.40
CA TYR A 210 18.65 0.12 9.35
C TYR A 210 19.12 0.71 10.69
N ASP A 211 20.05 1.66 10.61
CA ASP A 211 20.56 2.37 11.78
C ASP A 211 19.63 3.50 12.25
N SER A 212 18.65 3.91 11.43
CA SER A 212 17.75 5.02 11.74
C SER A 212 16.34 4.85 11.16
N ALA A 213 15.35 5.40 11.86
CA ALA A 213 13.97 5.45 11.37
C ALA A 213 13.86 6.23 10.05
N SER A 214 14.64 7.31 9.89
CA SER A 214 14.64 8.13 8.68
C SER A 214 15.01 7.33 7.42
N GLU A 215 16.05 6.50 7.51
CA GLU A 215 16.52 5.70 6.37
C GLU A 215 15.54 4.57 6.03
N LEU A 216 15.04 3.87 7.05
CA LEU A 216 14.01 2.84 6.90
C LEU A 216 12.76 3.42 6.23
N VAL A 217 12.24 4.55 6.74
CA VAL A 217 11.04 5.18 6.18
C VAL A 217 11.27 5.64 4.75
N ARG A 218 12.46 6.14 4.39
CA ARG A 218 12.78 6.46 2.99
C ARG A 218 12.67 5.23 2.08
N HIS A 219 13.23 4.08 2.48
CA HIS A 219 13.10 2.86 1.69
C HIS A 219 11.67 2.32 1.69
N ALA A 220 10.93 2.49 2.79
CA ALA A 220 9.52 2.10 2.88
C ALA A 220 8.63 2.92 1.93
N ILE A 221 8.90 4.23 1.79
CA ILE A 221 8.26 5.10 0.80
C ILE A 221 8.52 4.59 -0.62
N ASP A 222 9.79 4.36 -0.96
CA ASP A 222 10.18 3.89 -2.29
C ASP A 222 9.58 2.50 -2.60
N PHE A 223 9.54 1.62 -1.60
CA PHE A 223 8.91 0.31 -1.70
C PHE A 223 7.39 0.42 -1.92
N GLY A 224 6.73 1.34 -1.21
CA GLY A 224 5.33 1.66 -1.41
C GLY A 224 5.04 2.08 -2.85
N TYR A 225 5.89 2.93 -3.46
CA TYR A 225 5.74 3.33 -4.85
C TYR A 225 5.94 2.17 -5.83
N VAL A 226 7.00 1.37 -5.64
CA VAL A 226 7.26 0.17 -6.46
C VAL A 226 6.06 -0.77 -6.40
N TRP A 227 5.48 -0.96 -5.21
CA TRP A 227 4.28 -1.78 -5.01
C TRP A 227 3.05 -1.18 -5.69
N ALA A 228 2.84 0.14 -5.60
CA ALA A 228 1.69 0.81 -6.22
C ALA A 228 1.74 0.78 -7.75
N GLU A 229 2.92 0.97 -8.35
CA GLU A 229 3.08 1.05 -9.80
C GLU A 229 2.91 -0.29 -10.52
N GLN A 230 3.15 -1.42 -9.83
CA GLN A 230 3.01 -2.78 -10.38
C GLN A 230 3.69 -2.95 -11.76
N GLY A 231 4.87 -2.35 -11.94
CA GLY A 231 5.60 -2.37 -13.21
C GLY A 231 4.84 -1.71 -14.38
N GLN A 232 4.00 -0.72 -14.09
CA GLN A 232 3.15 -0.01 -15.06
C GLN A 232 2.17 -0.94 -15.78
N GLY A 233 1.65 -1.94 -15.04
CA GLY A 233 0.71 -2.93 -15.57
C GLY A 233 1.35 -4.04 -16.40
N ALA A 234 2.67 -4.24 -16.26
CA ALA A 234 3.36 -5.34 -16.92
C ALA A 234 2.77 -6.70 -16.48
N PRO A 235 2.46 -7.62 -17.42
CA PRO A 235 1.91 -8.93 -17.08
C PRO A 235 2.85 -9.70 -16.14
N HIS A 236 2.28 -10.29 -15.10
CA HIS A 236 3.03 -11.10 -14.11
C HIS A 236 4.19 -10.36 -13.44
N TRP A 237 4.13 -9.03 -13.33
CA TRP A 237 5.21 -8.25 -12.73
C TRP A 237 5.50 -8.69 -11.29
N LEU A 238 4.47 -8.85 -10.46
CA LEU A 238 4.62 -9.27 -9.07
C LEU A 238 5.18 -10.70 -8.97
N ASP A 239 4.61 -11.64 -9.74
CA ASP A 239 5.11 -13.02 -9.80
C ASP A 239 6.60 -13.06 -10.19
N LYS A 240 6.96 -12.25 -11.20
CA LYS A 240 8.34 -12.12 -11.66
C LYS A 240 9.25 -11.56 -10.57
N TRP A 241 8.83 -10.50 -9.89
CA TRP A 241 9.63 -9.89 -8.83
C TRP A 241 9.84 -10.86 -7.68
N GLN A 242 8.79 -11.53 -7.19
CA GLN A 242 8.91 -12.53 -6.13
C GLN A 242 9.78 -13.73 -6.54
N ALA A 243 9.67 -14.20 -7.80
CA ALA A 243 10.56 -15.23 -8.32
C ALA A 243 12.03 -14.76 -8.31
N VAL A 244 12.31 -13.50 -8.67
CA VAL A 244 13.65 -12.93 -8.60
C VAL A 244 14.16 -12.82 -7.16
N LEU A 245 13.31 -12.41 -6.20
CA LEU A 245 13.67 -12.39 -4.78
C LEU A 245 14.05 -13.79 -4.29
N GLU A 246 13.33 -14.82 -4.69
CA GLU A 246 13.65 -16.22 -4.36
C GLU A 246 14.94 -16.71 -5.03
N LEU A 247 15.15 -16.39 -6.31
CA LEU A 247 16.36 -16.75 -7.03
C LEU A 247 17.62 -16.16 -6.38
N GLU A 248 17.54 -14.91 -5.93
CA GLU A 248 18.66 -14.17 -5.34
C GLU A 248 18.74 -14.34 -3.80
N ASP A 249 17.90 -15.20 -3.20
CA ASP A 249 17.82 -15.43 -1.75
C ASP A 249 17.69 -14.11 -0.95
N CYS A 250 16.83 -13.21 -1.45
CA CYS A 250 16.72 -11.85 -0.94
C CYS A 250 15.79 -11.77 0.27
N HIS A 251 16.34 -11.33 1.39
CA HIS A 251 15.60 -11.02 2.63
C HIS A 251 15.64 -9.54 3.02
N ARG A 252 16.35 -8.72 2.24
CA ARG A 252 16.62 -7.31 2.57
C ARG A 252 15.76 -6.35 1.78
N LEU A 253 15.27 -5.29 2.43
CA LEU A 253 14.41 -4.30 1.79
C LEU A 253 15.16 -3.49 0.72
N ASP A 254 16.41 -3.10 1.00
CA ASP A 254 17.25 -2.35 0.06
C ASP A 254 17.58 -3.15 -1.22
N LEU A 255 17.98 -4.42 -1.07
CA LEU A 255 18.24 -5.29 -2.22
C LEU A 255 16.95 -5.60 -3.00
N ALA A 256 15.80 -5.74 -2.33
CA ALA A 256 14.53 -5.95 -3.01
C ALA A 256 14.18 -4.77 -3.94
N LEU A 257 14.44 -3.53 -3.52
CA LEU A 257 14.27 -2.33 -4.35
C LEU A 257 15.18 -2.34 -5.57
N ASP A 258 16.47 -2.65 -5.39
CA ASP A 258 17.39 -2.80 -6.51
C ASP A 258 16.92 -3.90 -7.48
N LEU A 259 16.50 -5.06 -6.97
CA LEU A 259 16.02 -6.16 -7.80
C LEU A 259 14.77 -5.78 -8.60
N ALA A 260 13.86 -4.97 -8.04
CA ALA A 260 12.70 -4.44 -8.76
C ALA A 260 13.11 -3.60 -9.98
N GLN A 261 14.18 -2.81 -9.86
CA GLN A 261 14.73 -2.01 -10.97
C GLN A 261 15.52 -2.82 -12.00
N ASN A 262 15.91 -4.04 -11.66
CA ASN A 262 16.72 -4.91 -12.50
C ASN A 262 15.89 -6.02 -13.16
N LEU A 263 14.56 -6.03 -13.05
CA LEU A 263 13.71 -7.11 -13.58
C LEU A 263 13.86 -7.33 -15.09
N GLN A 264 14.24 -6.33 -15.87
CA GLN A 264 14.56 -6.47 -17.30
C GLN A 264 15.75 -7.41 -17.58
N HIS A 265 16.62 -7.64 -16.58
CA HIS A 265 17.78 -8.52 -16.68
C HIS A 265 17.47 -9.97 -16.28
N TYR A 266 16.22 -10.28 -15.98
CA TYR A 266 15.76 -11.63 -15.67
C TYR A 266 14.77 -12.12 -16.74
N GLU A 267 14.97 -13.36 -17.18
CA GLU A 267 13.98 -14.09 -17.96
C GLU A 267 12.97 -14.74 -17.01
N PHE A 268 11.68 -14.75 -17.37
CA PHE A 268 10.62 -15.25 -16.49
C PHE A 268 9.52 -15.99 -17.24
N PHE A 269 9.13 -17.14 -16.71
CA PHE A 269 8.02 -17.95 -17.18
C PHE A 269 7.03 -18.22 -16.03
N PRO A 270 5.74 -17.84 -16.16
CA PRO A 270 4.75 -18.03 -15.11
C PRO A 270 4.56 -19.51 -14.75
N ARG A 271 4.28 -19.77 -13.47
CA ARG A 271 3.90 -21.10 -13.02
C ARG A 271 2.52 -21.49 -13.55
N GLY A 272 2.33 -22.76 -13.88
CA GLY A 272 1.03 -23.28 -14.32
C GLY A 272 0.55 -22.75 -15.69
N MET A 273 1.42 -22.10 -16.47
CA MET A 273 1.05 -21.61 -17.80
C MET A 273 0.68 -22.75 -18.76
N ASP A 274 -0.28 -22.51 -19.65
CA ASP A 274 -0.49 -23.36 -20.82
C ASP A 274 0.68 -23.14 -21.79
N LEU A 275 1.63 -24.08 -21.79
CA LEU A 275 2.81 -24.06 -22.66
C LEU A 275 2.46 -23.82 -24.14
N ALA A 276 1.36 -24.40 -24.62
CA ALA A 276 0.96 -24.25 -26.01
C ALA A 276 0.45 -22.83 -26.31
N ALA A 277 -0.40 -22.28 -25.44
CA ALA A 277 -0.89 -20.91 -25.59
C ALA A 277 0.24 -19.88 -25.42
N TYR A 278 1.04 -20.02 -24.37
CA TYR A 278 2.16 -19.16 -24.09
C TYR A 278 3.18 -19.16 -25.23
N GLY A 279 3.58 -20.35 -25.72
CA GLY A 279 4.54 -20.44 -26.80
C GLY A 279 4.04 -19.85 -28.11
N ARG A 280 2.74 -19.93 -28.40
CA ARG A 280 2.13 -19.22 -29.55
C ARG A 280 2.22 -17.70 -29.37
N GLU A 281 1.89 -17.18 -28.19
CA GLU A 281 1.99 -15.75 -27.90
C GLU A 281 3.44 -15.26 -27.99
N LEU A 282 4.38 -16.00 -27.41
CA LEU A 282 5.81 -15.71 -27.46
C LEU A 282 6.34 -15.72 -28.90
N ALA A 283 5.92 -16.69 -29.72
CA ALA A 283 6.32 -16.76 -31.13
C ALA A 283 5.81 -15.57 -31.95
N VAL A 284 4.60 -15.07 -31.65
CA VAL A 284 4.07 -13.83 -32.26
C VAL A 284 4.86 -12.61 -31.78
N ARG A 285 5.11 -12.48 -30.46
CA ARG A 285 5.89 -11.37 -29.88
C ARG A 285 7.31 -11.30 -30.45
N ASN A 286 7.95 -12.44 -30.64
CA ASN A 286 9.31 -12.54 -31.22
C ASN A 286 9.33 -12.42 -32.75
N GLY A 287 8.17 -12.30 -33.42
CA GLY A 287 8.07 -12.18 -34.87
C GLY A 287 8.37 -13.48 -35.64
N VAL A 288 8.37 -14.63 -34.97
CA VAL A 288 8.57 -15.96 -35.60
C VAL A 288 7.38 -16.33 -36.47
N ILE A 289 6.17 -15.97 -36.04
CA ILE A 289 4.92 -16.14 -36.80
C ILE A 289 4.11 -14.84 -36.80
N PRO A 290 3.30 -14.57 -37.85
CA PRO A 290 2.40 -13.42 -37.85
C PRO A 290 1.21 -13.66 -36.90
N PRO A 291 0.55 -12.60 -36.40
CA PRO A 291 -0.65 -12.69 -35.58
C PRO A 291 -1.87 -13.07 -36.43
N SER A 292 -1.89 -14.29 -36.97
CA SER A 292 -2.94 -14.81 -37.84
C SER A 292 -3.50 -16.11 -37.26
N ARG A 293 -4.83 -16.20 -37.11
CA ARG A 293 -5.48 -17.39 -36.53
C ARG A 293 -5.02 -18.69 -37.19
N LEU A 294 -4.95 -18.74 -38.52
CA LEU A 294 -4.59 -19.95 -39.25
C LEU A 294 -3.17 -20.46 -38.90
N ILE A 295 -2.18 -19.56 -38.89
CA ILE A 295 -0.78 -19.97 -38.61
C ILE A 295 -0.60 -20.19 -37.11
N THR A 296 -1.18 -19.32 -36.27
CA THR A 296 -1.11 -19.44 -34.82
C THR A 296 -1.73 -20.75 -34.33
N ASP A 297 -2.91 -21.13 -34.82
CA ASP A 297 -3.60 -22.37 -34.41
C ASP A 297 -2.88 -23.64 -34.90
N ALA A 298 -2.11 -23.55 -35.99
CA ALA A 298 -1.32 -24.65 -36.53
C ALA A 298 0.11 -24.71 -35.95
N PHE A 299 0.53 -23.71 -35.17
CA PHE A 299 1.88 -23.64 -34.61
C PHE A 299 1.98 -24.48 -33.33
N ASP A 300 3.03 -25.29 -33.24
CA ASP A 300 3.34 -26.06 -32.03
C ASP A 300 3.95 -25.15 -30.96
N GLY A 301 3.06 -24.44 -30.26
CA GLY A 301 3.46 -23.53 -29.20
C GLY A 301 4.17 -24.23 -28.05
N ALA A 302 3.79 -25.48 -27.72
CA ALA A 302 4.39 -26.18 -26.57
C ALA A 302 5.86 -26.48 -26.83
N ALA A 303 6.17 -27.06 -28.00
CA ALA A 303 7.55 -27.32 -28.39
C ALA A 303 8.38 -26.03 -28.50
N TYR A 304 7.79 -24.94 -29.00
CA TYR A 304 8.49 -23.65 -29.08
C TYR A 304 8.76 -23.03 -27.70
N ALA A 305 7.80 -23.09 -26.77
CA ALA A 305 7.99 -22.62 -25.40
C ALA A 305 9.10 -23.42 -24.70
N GLU A 306 9.06 -24.75 -24.78
CA GLU A 306 10.08 -25.63 -24.19
C GLU A 306 11.48 -25.36 -24.79
N ALA A 307 11.57 -25.20 -26.11
CA ALA A 307 12.82 -24.88 -26.78
C ALA A 307 13.36 -23.50 -26.39
N ASN A 308 12.49 -22.52 -26.14
CA ASN A 308 12.89 -21.20 -25.66
C ASN A 308 13.34 -21.25 -24.20
N MET A 309 12.58 -21.89 -23.32
CA MET A 309 12.93 -22.09 -21.92
C MET A 309 14.28 -22.81 -21.77
N GLY A 310 14.56 -23.81 -22.61
CA GLY A 310 15.82 -24.56 -22.63
C GLY A 310 17.07 -23.74 -23.01
N GLN A 311 16.93 -22.49 -23.44
CA GLN A 311 18.06 -21.58 -23.72
C GLN A 311 18.63 -20.96 -22.43
N TYR A 312 17.86 -21.00 -21.35
CA TYR A 312 18.18 -20.32 -20.10
C TYR A 312 18.48 -21.32 -18.98
N GLY A 313 19.36 -20.94 -18.06
CA GLY A 313 19.61 -21.67 -16.82
C GLY A 313 18.50 -21.43 -15.78
N LEU A 314 17.26 -21.80 -16.11
CA LEU A 314 16.09 -21.53 -15.27
C LEU A 314 16.17 -22.25 -13.92
N SER A 315 15.90 -21.50 -12.86
CA SER A 315 15.61 -22.02 -11.52
C SER A 315 14.11 -22.07 -11.30
N THR A 316 13.65 -23.07 -10.53
CA THR A 316 12.25 -23.20 -10.14
C THR A 316 12.04 -22.47 -8.82
N THR A 317 11.02 -21.61 -8.78
CA THR A 317 10.60 -20.81 -7.62
C THR A 317 9.12 -21.08 -7.34
N ASP A 318 8.61 -20.61 -6.21
CA ASP A 318 7.18 -20.75 -5.93
C ASP A 318 6.31 -19.90 -6.85
N HIS A 319 6.86 -18.81 -7.38
CA HIS A 319 6.17 -17.83 -8.24
C HIS A 319 6.45 -18.00 -9.75
N GLY A 320 7.28 -18.96 -10.16
CA GLY A 320 7.54 -19.26 -11.56
C GLY A 320 8.91 -19.87 -11.85
N TYR A 321 9.34 -19.76 -13.10
CA TYR A 321 10.70 -20.12 -13.52
C TYR A 321 11.44 -18.86 -13.90
N VAL A 322 12.65 -18.69 -13.37
CA VAL A 322 13.41 -17.45 -13.53
C VAL A 322 14.89 -17.74 -13.74
N ALA A 323 15.54 -16.93 -14.57
CA ALA A 323 16.99 -16.96 -14.77
C ALA A 323 17.53 -15.55 -14.97
N TRP A 324 18.76 -15.33 -14.53
CA TRP A 324 19.53 -14.16 -14.94
C TRP A 324 19.84 -14.24 -16.45
N ASN A 325 19.48 -13.20 -17.19
CA ASN A 325 19.66 -13.09 -18.65
C ASN A 325 20.80 -12.13 -19.04
N GLY A 326 21.64 -11.72 -18.08
CA GLY A 326 22.75 -10.81 -18.34
C GLY A 326 22.38 -9.33 -18.26
N GLY A 327 23.41 -8.49 -18.29
CA GLY A 327 23.30 -7.05 -18.10
C GLY A 327 24.19 -6.55 -16.97
N GLU A 328 24.22 -5.24 -16.77
CA GLU A 328 24.89 -4.62 -15.63
C GLU A 328 23.88 -4.42 -14.50
N ARG A 329 24.17 -4.96 -13.31
CA ARG A 329 23.31 -4.77 -12.14
C ARG A 329 23.42 -3.33 -11.65
N ARG A 330 22.26 -2.69 -11.48
CA ARG A 330 22.16 -1.37 -10.85
C ARG A 330 21.93 -1.54 -9.35
N TYR A 331 22.73 -0.81 -8.58
CA TYR A 331 22.66 -0.77 -7.12
C TYR A 331 22.52 0.69 -6.69
N GLU A 332 21.29 1.11 -6.45
CA GLU A 332 20.95 2.45 -5.95
C GLU A 332 20.73 2.42 -4.44
N TYR A 333 20.22 1.31 -3.91
CA TYR A 333 19.82 1.15 -2.52
C TYR A 333 20.81 0.32 -1.71
N SER A 334 21.17 -0.86 -2.19
CA SER A 334 22.05 -1.78 -1.51
C SER A 334 23.51 -1.60 -1.94
N GLN A 335 24.44 -2.03 -1.10
CA GLN A 335 25.83 -2.17 -1.52
C GLN A 335 26.04 -3.55 -2.13
N PRO A 336 26.74 -3.66 -3.28
CA PRO A 336 27.05 -4.95 -3.85
C PRO A 336 27.87 -5.75 -2.84
N GLU A 337 27.37 -6.93 -2.48
CA GLU A 337 28.14 -7.86 -1.69
C GLU A 337 29.42 -8.17 -2.47
N HIS A 338 30.57 -7.94 -1.84
CA HIS A 338 31.84 -8.35 -2.43
C HIS A 338 31.86 -9.88 -2.42
N HIS A 339 31.34 -10.50 -3.47
CA HIS A 339 31.63 -11.90 -3.76
C HIS A 339 33.14 -11.99 -3.99
N SER A 340 33.87 -12.29 -2.92
CA SER A 340 35.22 -12.84 -3.04
C SER A 340 35.07 -14.07 -3.93
N PRO A 341 35.83 -14.18 -5.03
CA PRO A 341 35.71 -15.32 -5.92
C PRO A 341 36.00 -16.58 -5.09
N ALA A 342 34.97 -17.39 -4.87
CA ALA A 342 35.13 -18.69 -4.27
C ALA A 342 36.17 -19.43 -5.11
N LEU A 343 37.28 -19.78 -4.45
CA LEU A 343 38.37 -20.55 -5.01
C LEU A 343 37.78 -21.79 -5.68
N SER A 344 37.90 -21.85 -7.01
CA SER A 344 37.83 -23.10 -7.75
C SER A 344 38.91 -24.04 -7.20
N ILE A 345 38.49 -25.13 -6.57
CA ILE A 345 39.35 -26.30 -6.30
C ILE A 345 38.98 -27.39 -7.30
#